data_AF-A0AAV4HVH5-F1
#
_entry.id   AF-A0AAV4HVH5-F1
#
_cell.length_a   1.000
_cell.length_b   1.000
_cell.length_c   1.000
_cell.angle_alpha   90.00
_cell.angle_beta   90.00
_cell.angle_gamma   90.00
#
_symmetry.space_group_name_H-M   'P 1'
#
loop_
_entity.id
_entity.type
_entity.pdbx_description
1 polymer ?
#
loop_
_entity_poly.entity_id
_entity_poly.type
_entity_poly.pdbx_seq_one_letter_code
_entity_poly.pdbx_strand_id
1 'polypeptide(L)'
;MDYWMMGLYGHFSAFLTASWVVLLAGYTAVTAGYLLSVAAGETTLALSIAAPILIPLMLFSGYFLNADKIPDYLKWLEYMSWFRHASQLLMVNQWDDLGKIPCPEPHEIPENATLPEMCAALNCPYIDGKAVLAYNTIDPDDQTANTLYLIGLTILFFISAFVALYLRARRSRQ
;
A
#
# COMPACT_ATOMS: atom_id res chain seq x y z
N MET A 1 4.23 0.27 -18.11
CA MET A 1 5.03 1.39 -18.66
C MET A 1 5.02 2.59 -17.73
N ASP A 2 3.95 2.73 -16.95
CA ASP A 2 3.70 3.84 -16.04
C ASP A 2 4.80 4.08 -14.98
N TYR A 3 5.46 3.02 -14.48
CA TYR A 3 6.57 3.14 -13.52
C TYR A 3 7.69 4.09 -14.01
N TRP A 4 8.08 3.95 -15.28
CA TRP A 4 9.12 4.78 -15.90
C TRP A 4 8.58 6.16 -16.27
N MET A 5 7.31 6.26 -16.65
CA MET A 5 6.67 7.54 -16.96
C MET A 5 6.51 8.43 -15.73
N MET A 6 6.33 7.82 -14.56
CA MET A 6 6.26 8.52 -13.27
C MET A 6 7.64 8.94 -12.74
N GLY A 7 8.74 8.48 -13.36
CA GLY A 7 10.09 8.83 -12.91
C GLY A 7 10.48 8.24 -11.56
N LEU A 8 9.98 7.03 -11.23
CA LEU A 8 10.34 6.31 -10.00
C LEU A 8 11.81 5.83 -10.02
N TYR A 9 12.25 5.21 -8.93
CA TYR A 9 13.64 4.78 -8.75
C TYR A 9 14.10 3.88 -9.92
N GLY A 10 15.08 4.33 -10.70
CA GLY A 10 15.38 3.80 -12.03
C GLY A 10 16.04 2.41 -12.08
N HIS A 11 16.09 1.68 -10.97
CA HIS A 11 16.70 0.35 -10.93
C HIS A 11 15.72 -0.73 -11.40
N PHE A 12 16.21 -1.63 -12.26
CA PHE A 12 15.38 -2.71 -12.81
C PHE A 12 14.87 -3.68 -11.73
N SER A 13 15.66 -3.94 -10.68
CA SER A 13 15.24 -4.72 -9.51
C SER A 13 14.06 -4.08 -8.80
N ALA A 14 14.09 -2.76 -8.59
CA ALA A 14 13.01 -2.02 -7.95
C ALA A 14 11.72 -2.02 -8.78
N PHE A 15 11.83 -1.97 -10.12
CA PHE A 15 10.69 -2.15 -11.02
C PHE A 15 10.05 -3.55 -10.87
N LEU A 16 10.87 -4.61 -10.82
CA LEU A 16 10.36 -5.99 -10.65
C LEU A 16 9.69 -6.18 -9.29
N THR A 17 10.30 -5.69 -8.21
CA THR A 17 9.72 -5.74 -6.87
C THR A 17 8.40 -4.97 -6.80
N ALA A 18 8.36 -3.74 -7.34
CA ALA A 18 7.12 -2.96 -7.39
C ALA A 18 6.01 -3.68 -8.18
N SER A 19 6.36 -4.24 -9.34
CA SER A 19 5.42 -5.00 -10.17
C SER A 19 4.91 -6.25 -9.45
N TRP A 20 5.79 -6.97 -8.77
CA TRP A 20 5.45 -8.13 -7.96
C TRP A 20 4.48 -7.78 -6.82
N VAL A 21 4.75 -6.72 -6.07
CA VAL A 21 3.91 -6.27 -4.96
C VAL A 21 2.51 -5.86 -5.47
N VAL A 22 2.43 -5.12 -6.58
CA VAL A 22 1.15 -4.73 -7.18
C VAL A 22 0.37 -5.95 -7.67
N LEU A 23 1.04 -6.92 -8.29
CA LEU A 23 0.40 -8.18 -8.70
C LEU A 23 -0.15 -8.96 -7.50
N LEU A 24 0.62 -9.06 -6.42
CA LEU A 24 0.20 -9.76 -5.21
C LEU A 24 -0.99 -9.06 -4.53
N ALA A 25 -0.94 -7.73 -4.42
CA ALA A 25 -2.04 -6.92 -3.89
C ALA A 25 -3.30 -7.04 -4.76
N GLY A 26 -3.14 -7.00 -6.09
CA GLY A 26 -4.23 -7.19 -7.05
C GLY A 26 -4.85 -8.59 -6.93
N TYR A 27 -4.02 -9.63 -6.79
CA TYR A 27 -4.50 -10.99 -6.58
C TYR A 27 -5.25 -11.13 -5.25
N THR A 28 -4.75 -10.51 -4.17
CA THR A 28 -5.44 -10.44 -2.88
C THR A 28 -6.82 -9.80 -3.03
N ALA A 29 -6.90 -8.66 -3.71
CA ALA A 29 -8.16 -7.95 -3.97
C ALA A 29 -9.16 -8.79 -4.77
N VAL A 30 -8.69 -9.53 -5.79
CA VAL A 30 -9.55 -10.45 -6.57
C VAL A 30 -10.14 -11.54 -5.68
N THR A 31 -9.33 -12.17 -4.83
CA THR A 31 -9.82 -13.22 -3.91
C THR A 31 -10.80 -12.69 -2.87
N ALA A 32 -10.58 -11.49 -2.34
CA ALA A 32 -11.53 -10.80 -1.47
C ALA A 32 -12.86 -10.50 -2.19
N GLY A 33 -12.79 -10.07 -3.45
CA GLY A 33 -13.97 -9.85 -4.31
C GLY A 33 -14.77 -11.13 -4.56
N TYR A 34 -14.10 -12.27 -4.73
CA TYR A 34 -14.78 -13.57 -4.83
C TYR A 34 -15.50 -13.93 -3.54
N LEU A 35 -14.86 -13.77 -2.38
CA LEU A 35 -15.49 -13.99 -1.08
C LEU A 35 -16.76 -13.14 -0.93
N LEU A 36 -16.66 -11.85 -1.27
CA LEU A 36 -17.78 -10.91 -1.20
C LEU A 36 -18.93 -11.32 -2.13
N SER A 37 -18.61 -11.76 -3.34
CA SER A 37 -19.58 -12.20 -4.34
C SER A 37 -20.35 -13.45 -3.87
N VAL A 38 -19.64 -14.42 -3.28
CA VAL A 38 -20.25 -15.64 -2.75
C VAL A 38 -21.12 -15.34 -1.53
N ALA A 39 -20.69 -14.40 -0.67
CA ALA A 39 -21.42 -13.99 0.52
C ALA A 39 -22.71 -13.21 0.18
N ALA A 40 -22.63 -12.25 -0.75
CA ALA A 40 -23.78 -11.44 -1.16
C ALA A 40 -24.79 -12.25 -1.98
N GLY A 41 -24.31 -13.20 -2.80
CA GLY A 41 -25.15 -14.07 -3.61
C GLY A 41 -25.80 -13.46 -4.84
N GLU A 42 -25.66 -12.15 -5.00
CA GLU A 42 -25.98 -11.40 -6.21
C GLU A 42 -24.85 -10.40 -6.47
N THR A 43 -24.49 -10.22 -7.73
CA THR A 43 -23.42 -9.29 -8.15
C THR A 43 -23.78 -7.84 -7.85
N THR A 44 -25.04 -7.43 -8.02
CA THR A 44 -25.52 -6.07 -7.74
C THR A 44 -25.33 -5.71 -6.27
N LEU A 45 -25.71 -6.63 -5.36
CA LEU A 45 -25.53 -6.44 -3.93
C LEU A 45 -24.04 -6.41 -3.56
N ALA A 46 -23.24 -7.32 -4.11
CA ALA A 46 -21.79 -7.38 -3.88
C ALA A 46 -21.09 -6.05 -4.24
N LEU A 47 -21.42 -5.48 -5.39
CA LEU A 47 -20.88 -4.19 -5.84
C LEU A 47 -21.33 -3.04 -4.93
N SER A 48 -22.58 -3.06 -4.46
CA SER A 48 -23.12 -2.01 -3.57
C SER A 48 -22.42 -1.98 -2.21
N ILE A 49 -22.01 -3.14 -1.68
CA ILE A 49 -21.32 -3.24 -0.39
C ILE A 49 -19.79 -3.19 -0.50
N ALA A 50 -19.23 -3.35 -1.71
CA ALA A 50 -17.78 -3.33 -1.92
C ALA A 50 -17.16 -1.99 -1.53
N ALA A 51 -17.73 -0.87 -1.99
CA ALA A 51 -17.18 0.46 -1.69
C ALA A 51 -17.15 0.79 -0.18
N PRO A 52 -18.23 0.57 0.60
CA PRO A 52 -18.21 0.71 2.06
C PRO A 52 -17.15 -0.15 2.77
N ILE A 53 -16.73 -1.28 2.19
CA ILE A 53 -15.67 -2.14 2.76
C ILE A 53 -14.28 -1.64 2.34
N LEU A 54 -14.11 -1.28 1.07
CA LEU A 54 -12.83 -0.85 0.53
C LEU A 54 -12.38 0.52 1.08
N ILE A 55 -13.31 1.45 1.29
CA ILE A 55 -12.98 2.80 1.76
C ILE A 55 -12.25 2.77 3.12
N PRO A 56 -12.75 2.08 4.17
CA PRO A 56 -12.02 1.92 5.41
C PRO A 56 -10.66 1.24 5.21
N LEU A 57 -10.57 0.17 4.40
CA LEU A 57 -9.30 -0.53 4.16
C LEU A 57 -8.26 0.39 3.49
N MET A 58 -8.68 1.26 2.57
CA MET A 58 -7.82 2.26 1.95
C MET A 58 -7.43 3.38 2.93
N LEU A 59 -8.32 3.77 3.84
CA LEU A 59 -8.04 4.76 4.88
C LEU A 59 -6.91 4.28 5.81
N PHE A 60 -6.93 2.99 6.16
CA PHE A 60 -5.89 2.33 6.95
C PHE A 60 -4.66 1.91 6.16
N SER A 61 -4.49 2.35 4.90
CA SER A 61 -3.32 2.01 4.08
C SER A 61 -2.01 2.69 4.52
N GLY A 62 -2.05 3.54 5.54
CA GLY A 62 -0.91 4.33 6.01
C GLY A 62 -0.73 5.67 5.30
N TYR A 63 -1.47 5.94 4.22
CA TYR A 63 -1.40 7.23 3.50
C TYR A 63 -2.22 8.35 4.17
N PHE A 64 -3.38 8.01 4.74
CA PHE A 64 -4.32 9.00 5.30
C PHE A 64 -4.28 9.10 6.82
N LEU A 65 -3.90 8.02 7.49
CA LEU A 65 -3.79 7.92 8.95
C LEU A 65 -2.46 7.28 9.31
N ASN A 66 -1.70 7.93 10.18
CA ASN A 66 -0.50 7.33 10.78
C ASN A 66 -0.93 6.13 11.64
N ALA A 67 -0.27 4.99 11.45
CA ALA A 67 -0.56 3.73 12.14
C ALA A 67 -0.58 3.90 13.67
N ASP A 68 0.30 4.75 14.21
CA ASP A 68 0.46 4.99 15.65
C ASP A 68 -0.75 5.64 16.33
N LYS A 69 -1.67 6.24 15.57
CA LYS A 69 -2.85 6.92 16.11
C LYS A 69 -4.13 6.07 16.01
N ILE A 70 -4.02 4.82 15.57
CA ILE A 70 -5.18 3.94 15.42
C ILE A 70 -5.53 3.33 16.79
N PRO A 71 -6.77 3.51 17.27
CA PRO A 71 -7.18 2.95 18.54
C PRO A 71 -7.22 1.41 18.49
N ASP A 72 -6.95 0.75 19.63
CA ASP A 72 -6.73 -0.70 19.70
C ASP A 72 -7.87 -1.54 19.10
N TYR A 73 -9.11 -1.06 19.18
CA TYR A 73 -10.28 -1.76 18.63
C TYR A 73 -10.36 -1.74 17.10
N LEU A 74 -9.55 -0.94 16.39
CA LEU A 74 -9.48 -0.90 14.91
C LEU A 74 -8.22 -1.53 14.34
N LYS A 75 -7.25 -1.91 15.18
CA LYS A 75 -5.98 -2.51 14.73
C LYS A 75 -6.17 -3.78 13.89
N TRP A 76 -7.19 -4.59 14.18
CA TRP A 76 -7.49 -5.78 13.37
C TRP A 76 -7.85 -5.45 11.92
N LEU A 77 -8.54 -4.33 11.68
CA LEU A 77 -8.93 -3.89 10.34
C LEU A 77 -7.71 -3.39 9.56
N GLU A 78 -6.78 -2.78 10.27
CA GLU A 78 -5.49 -2.36 9.76
C GLU A 78 -4.64 -3.57 9.31
N TYR A 79 -4.57 -4.65 10.11
CA TYR A 79 -3.90 -5.90 9.73
C TYR A 79 -4.60 -6.65 8.58
N MET A 80 -5.91 -6.48 8.42
CA MET A 80 -6.66 -7.07 7.31
C MET A 80 -6.52 -6.25 6.01
N SER A 81 -5.92 -5.06 6.08
CA SER A 81 -5.74 -4.19 4.91
C SER A 81 -4.52 -4.60 4.10
N TRP A 82 -4.76 -5.33 3.01
CA TRP A 82 -3.71 -5.60 2.01
C TRP A 82 -3.17 -4.31 1.38
N PHE A 83 -3.95 -3.22 1.37
CA PHE A 83 -3.49 -1.91 0.91
C PHE A 83 -2.36 -1.37 1.81
N ARG A 84 -2.45 -1.54 3.12
CA ARG A 84 -1.39 -1.11 4.05
C ARG A 84 -0.08 -1.79 3.74
N HIS A 85 -0.09 -3.12 3.74
CA HIS A 85 1.12 -3.90 3.53
C HIS A 85 1.72 -3.64 2.14
N ALA A 86 0.87 -3.52 1.10
CA ALA A 86 1.34 -3.20 -0.25
C ALA A 86 1.96 -1.79 -0.33
N SER A 87 1.32 -0.78 0.25
CA SER A 87 1.86 0.59 0.29
C SER A 87 3.20 0.65 1.02
N GLN A 88 3.33 -0.03 2.16
CA GLN A 88 4.59 -0.07 2.91
C GLN A 88 5.72 -0.72 2.09
N LEU A 89 5.46 -1.85 1.43
CA LEU A 89 6.44 -2.51 0.55
C LEU A 89 6.85 -1.62 -0.63
N LEU A 90 5.90 -0.91 -1.23
CA LEU A 90 6.18 0.02 -2.34
C LEU A 90 7.00 1.23 -1.87
N MET A 91 6.75 1.72 -0.65
CA MET A 91 7.52 2.83 -0.08
C MET A 91 8.95 2.41 0.23
N VAL A 92 9.18 1.27 0.89
CA VAL A 92 10.53 0.74 1.12
C VAL A 92 11.26 0.57 -0.22
N ASN A 93 10.62 -0.07 -1.20
CA ASN A 93 11.21 -0.28 -2.53
C ASN A 93 11.59 1.02 -3.26
N GLN A 94 10.90 2.13 -2.98
CA GLN A 94 11.16 3.41 -3.64
C GLN A 94 12.19 4.26 -2.91
N TRP A 95 12.23 4.20 -1.58
CA TRP A 95 12.93 5.17 -0.75
C TRP A 95 14.13 4.60 0.01
N ASP A 96 14.23 3.29 0.23
CA ASP A 96 15.30 2.71 1.06
C ASP A 96 16.70 2.89 0.44
N ASP A 97 16.80 2.61 -0.86
CA ASP A 97 18.03 2.77 -1.65
C ASP A 97 18.18 4.17 -2.27
N LEU A 98 17.22 5.07 -2.03
CA LEU A 98 17.28 6.44 -2.56
C LEU A 98 18.12 7.32 -1.61
N GLY A 99 19.37 7.57 -2.02
CA GLY A 99 20.34 8.35 -1.25
C GLY A 99 19.91 9.80 -0.99
N LYS A 100 20.19 10.72 -1.93
CA LYS A 100 19.79 12.13 -1.80
C LYS A 100 18.59 12.43 -2.67
N ILE A 101 17.60 13.09 -2.10
CA ILE A 101 16.52 13.71 -2.85
C ILE A 101 17.06 15.04 -3.40
N PRO A 102 16.92 15.34 -4.71
CA PRO A 102 17.37 16.60 -5.28
C PRO A 102 16.62 17.77 -4.63
N CYS A 103 17.25 18.36 -3.62
CA CYS A 103 16.81 19.55 -2.93
C CYS A 103 17.94 20.57 -3.03
N PRO A 104 17.67 21.82 -3.44
CA PRO A 104 18.70 22.84 -3.44
C PRO A 104 19.18 23.02 -2.00
N GLU A 105 20.44 22.71 -1.71
CA GLU A 105 20.97 22.93 -0.37
C GLU A 105 21.01 24.44 -0.11
N PRO A 106 20.75 24.95 1.13
CA PRO A 106 20.78 26.38 1.42
C PRO A 106 22.09 27.08 1.02
N HIS A 107 23.19 26.31 0.93
CA HIS A 107 24.51 26.78 0.49
C HIS A 107 24.74 26.73 -1.03
N GLU A 108 23.88 26.06 -1.80
CA GLU A 108 23.88 26.05 -3.27
C GLU A 108 22.97 27.13 -3.87
N ILE A 109 22.23 27.85 -3.02
CA ILE A 109 21.46 29.02 -3.41
C ILE A 109 22.46 30.13 -3.76
N PRO A 110 22.57 30.58 -5.03
CA PRO A 110 23.40 31.72 -5.35
C PRO A 110 22.93 32.96 -4.57
N GLU A 111 23.83 33.86 -4.18
CA GLU A 111 23.46 35.12 -3.50
C GLU A 111 22.45 35.97 -4.31
N ASN A 112 22.35 35.70 -5.62
CA ASN A 112 21.40 36.30 -6.56
C ASN A 112 20.15 35.44 -6.82
N ALA A 113 19.90 34.40 -6.03
CA ALA A 113 18.73 33.55 -6.20
C ALA A 113 17.46 34.38 -6.05
N THR A 114 16.49 34.08 -6.89
CA THR A 114 15.19 34.72 -6.82
C THR A 114 14.43 34.22 -5.58
N LEU A 115 13.57 35.06 -5.01
CA LEU A 115 12.72 34.67 -3.87
C LEU A 115 11.99 33.31 -4.06
N PRO A 116 11.50 32.93 -5.26
CA PRO A 116 10.94 31.61 -5.52
C PRO A 116 11.92 30.44 -5.37
N GLU A 117 13.18 30.59 -5.80
CA GLU A 117 14.22 29.54 -5.70
C GLU A 117 14.64 29.32 -4.25
N MET A 118 14.77 30.41 -3.47
CA MET A 118 15.02 30.35 -2.03
C MET A 118 13.88 29.67 -1.26
N CYS A 119 12.63 30.04 -1.54
CA CYS A 119 11.47 29.39 -0.92
C CYS A 119 11.36 27.91 -1.28
N ALA A 120 11.72 27.52 -2.51
CA ALA A 120 11.74 26.12 -2.92
C ALA A 120 12.79 25.30 -2.15
N ALA A 121 13.97 25.87 -1.91
CA ALA A 121 15.05 25.27 -1.14
C ALA A 121 14.72 25.17 0.37
N LEU A 122 14.15 26.22 0.95
CA LEU A 122 13.85 26.28 2.39
C LEU A 122 12.67 25.39 2.79
N ASN A 123 11.79 25.07 1.84
CA ASN A 123 10.58 24.30 2.08
C ASN A 123 10.73 22.80 1.71
N CYS A 124 11.96 22.29 1.59
CA CYS A 124 12.24 20.88 1.37
C CYS A 124 12.06 20.09 2.69
N PRO A 125 11.00 19.25 2.80
CA PRO A 125 10.71 18.56 4.05
C PRO A 125 11.64 17.35 4.31
N TYR A 126 12.27 16.81 3.27
CA TYR A 126 13.09 15.60 3.34
C TYR A 126 14.35 15.74 2.47
N ILE A 127 15.47 15.22 2.94
CA ILE A 127 16.79 15.33 2.30
C ILE A 127 17.19 14.00 1.66
N ASP A 128 16.68 12.89 2.20
CA ASP A 128 16.97 11.51 1.80
C ASP A 128 15.71 10.64 1.86
N GLY A 129 15.76 9.48 1.21
CA GLY A 129 14.65 8.54 1.24
C GLY A 129 14.38 7.95 2.63
N LYS A 130 15.41 7.83 3.47
CA LYS A 130 15.25 7.35 4.85
C LYS A 130 14.48 8.32 5.73
N ALA A 131 14.64 9.65 5.57
CA ALA A 131 13.77 10.61 6.27
C ALA A 131 12.29 10.46 5.86
N VAL A 132 12.02 10.13 4.59
CA VAL A 132 10.64 9.85 4.13
C VAL A 132 10.08 8.61 4.82
N LEU A 133 10.85 7.53 4.91
CA LEU A 133 10.43 6.29 5.59
C LEU A 133 10.21 6.52 7.10
N ALA A 134 11.12 7.22 7.76
CA ALA A 134 11.01 7.56 9.18
C ALA A 134 9.78 8.41 9.49
N TYR A 135 9.47 9.40 8.64
CA TYR A 135 8.26 10.22 8.80
C TYR A 135 6.97 9.39 8.69
N ASN A 136 6.96 8.39 7.81
CA ASN A 136 5.81 7.50 7.63
C ASN A 136 5.81 6.31 8.60
N THR A 137 6.72 6.27 9.58
CA THR A 137 6.84 5.17 10.56
C THR A 137 7.01 3.80 9.91
N ILE A 138 7.80 3.75 8.83
CA ILE A 138 8.08 2.52 8.06
C ILE A 138 9.51 2.08 8.33
N ASP A 139 9.65 0.88 8.87
CA ASP A 139 10.94 0.22 9.02
C ASP A 139 11.25 -0.67 7.79
N PRO A 140 12.39 -0.50 7.11
CA PRO A 140 12.81 -1.39 6.02
C PRO A 140 12.91 -2.86 6.43
N ASP A 141 13.26 -3.15 7.69
CA ASP A 141 13.44 -4.53 8.16
C ASP A 141 12.11 -5.31 8.18
N ASP A 142 10.98 -4.61 8.24
CA ASP A 142 9.63 -5.20 8.21
C ASP A 142 9.17 -5.64 6.80
N GLN A 143 9.99 -5.43 5.75
CA GLN A 143 9.62 -5.79 4.38
C GLN A 143 9.27 -7.29 4.24
N THR A 144 10.00 -8.16 4.94
CA THR A 144 9.72 -9.61 4.91
C THR A 144 8.40 -9.91 5.63
N ALA A 145 8.17 -9.30 6.79
CA ALA A 145 6.93 -9.49 7.55
C ALA A 145 5.70 -9.04 6.75
N ASN A 146 5.75 -7.85 6.14
CA ASN A 146 4.67 -7.32 5.31
C ASN A 146 4.37 -8.20 4.09
N THR A 147 5.41 -8.77 3.47
CA THR A 147 5.25 -9.72 2.37
C THR A 147 4.56 -11.00 2.84
N LEU A 148 4.95 -11.54 4.01
CA LEU A 148 4.32 -12.73 4.60
C LEU A 148 2.85 -12.47 4.97
N TYR A 149 2.53 -11.29 5.52
CA TYR A 149 1.15 -10.91 5.81
C TYR A 149 0.29 -10.88 4.54
N LEU A 150 0.77 -10.31 3.44
CA LEU A 150 0.05 -10.29 2.16
C LEU A 150 -0.20 -11.70 1.59
N ILE A 151 0.81 -12.57 1.62
CA ILE A 151 0.66 -13.96 1.18
C ILE A 151 -0.34 -14.69 2.08
N GLY A 152 -0.23 -14.51 3.40
CA GLY A 152 -1.14 -15.09 4.38
C GLY A 152 -2.59 -14.66 4.16
N LEU A 153 -2.83 -13.36 3.95
CA LEU A 153 -4.14 -12.79 3.65
C LEU A 153 -4.72 -13.33 2.34
N THR A 154 -3.90 -13.45 1.30
CA THR A 154 -4.30 -14.07 0.03
C THR A 154 -4.82 -15.48 0.25
N ILE A 155 -4.04 -16.32 0.95
CA ILE A 155 -4.42 -17.71 1.22
C ILE A 155 -5.69 -17.77 2.08
N LEU A 156 -5.81 -16.90 3.08
CA LEU A 156 -6.98 -16.80 3.94
C LEU A 156 -8.25 -16.46 3.14
N PHE A 157 -8.21 -15.45 2.27
CA PHE A 157 -9.34 -15.09 1.42
C PHE A 157 -9.69 -16.20 0.42
N PHE A 158 -8.68 -16.89 -0.11
CA PHE A 158 -8.91 -18.00 -1.03
C PHE A 158 -9.60 -19.18 -0.35
N ILE A 159 -9.10 -19.60 0.82
CA ILE A 159 -9.69 -20.70 1.60
C ILE A 159 -11.11 -20.34 2.05
N SER A 160 -11.31 -19.13 2.57
CA SER A 160 -12.64 -18.68 3.01
C SER A 160 -13.65 -18.61 1.86
N ALA A 161 -13.24 -18.13 0.68
CA ALA A 161 -14.08 -18.13 -0.51
C ALA A 161 -14.45 -19.55 -0.96
N PHE A 162 -13.47 -20.47 -0.98
CA PHE A 162 -13.71 -21.87 -1.32
C PHE A 162 -14.68 -22.55 -0.33
N VAL A 163 -14.47 -22.35 0.97
CA VAL A 163 -15.36 -22.89 2.02
C VAL A 163 -16.76 -22.31 1.89
N ALA A 164 -16.91 -21.00 1.70
CA ALA A 164 -18.21 -20.35 1.54
C ALA A 164 -18.96 -20.89 0.31
N LEU A 165 -18.25 -21.07 -0.81
CA LEU A 165 -18.81 -21.60 -2.04
C LEU A 165 -19.22 -23.07 -1.88
N TYR A 166 -18.38 -23.87 -1.21
CA TYR A 166 -18.67 -25.27 -0.90
C TYR A 166 -19.93 -25.41 -0.03
N LEU A 167 -20.07 -24.60 1.02
CA LEU A 167 -21.25 -24.59 1.90
C LEU A 167 -22.52 -24.19 1.14
N ARG A 168 -22.43 -23.17 0.29
CA ARG A 168 -23.56 -22.71 -0.55
C ARG A 168 -23.97 -23.78 -1.57
N ALA A 169 -23.01 -24.42 -2.22
CA ALA A 169 -23.26 -25.49 -3.18
C ALA A 169 -23.94 -26.70 -2.52
N ARG A 170 -23.56 -27.06 -1.27
CA ARG A 170 -24.24 -28.11 -0.51
C ARG A 170 -25.67 -27.73 -0.15
N ARG A 171 -25.91 -26.50 0.30
CA ARG A 171 -27.24 -26.01 0.67
C ARG A 171 -28.20 -25.94 -0.53
N SER A 172 -27.69 -25.66 -1.73
CA SER A 172 -28.50 -25.66 -2.97
C SER A 172 -28.94 -27.05 -3.45
N ARG A 173 -28.30 -28.13 -2.98
CA ARG A 173 -28.64 -29.51 -3.37
C ARG A 173 -29.66 -30.17 -2.43
N GLN A 174 -29.97 -29.55 -1.29
CA GLN A 174 -31.03 -29.97 -0.36
C GLN A 174 -32.32 -29.24 -0.68
#